data_AF-A0A6N2D6C3-F1
#
_entry.id   AF-A0A6N2D6C3-F1
#
_cell.length_a   1.000
_cell.length_b   1.000
_cell.length_c   1.000
_cell.angle_alpha   90.00
_cell.angle_beta   90.00
_cell.angle_gamma   90.00
#
_symmetry.space_group_name_H-M   'P 1'
#
loop_
_entity.id
_entity.type
_entity.pdbx_description
1 polymer ?
#
loop_
_entity_poly.entity_id
_entity_poly.type
_entity_poly.pdbx_seq_one_letter_code
_entity_poly.pdbx_strand_id
1 'polypeptide(L)'
;MTRFARRFREVARTLRSVELTRHSMADAFDAALLDIAPTTAGSRRFLDFYGDEGILVALDRYGILDALRRRGYDHFRLEIDPDEHRHTLLVHARHIGGQDHVRLVELVVRRDTLVPGPGAPEENERAPYEPVEVLTIDWLCLQNPVAAFTERRPRLPGQTAPGLGIGEQVLELLHRVVVRLRLGGLLTVAEYFHNAVLYARELPYVDPESMGELEALSRLLLEEQGLSLTQATWAVEWGLVSCNGEPFTWRGEAQVGARDRALRAWLESRRYERLAAQAAIDTQFDLDTGAFRERWADELPDLLQPP
;
A
#
# COMPACT_ATOMS: atom_id res chain seq x y z
N MET A 1 7.86 6.93 10.56
CA MET A 1 8.33 7.90 9.54
C MET A 1 9.37 7.24 8.67
N THR A 2 9.12 7.16 7.36
CA THR A 2 10.05 6.56 6.40
C THR A 2 11.42 7.25 6.37
N ARG A 3 12.46 6.53 5.94
CA ARG A 3 13.79 7.11 5.69
C ARG A 3 13.80 8.14 4.56
N PHE A 4 12.74 8.21 3.76
CA PHE A 4 12.60 9.15 2.64
C PHE A 4 11.92 10.47 3.05
N ALA A 5 11.25 10.52 4.21
CA ALA A 5 10.39 11.62 4.63
C ALA A 5 11.05 13.00 4.61
N ARG A 6 12.33 13.10 4.99
CA ARG A 6 13.06 14.39 4.93
C ARG A 6 13.27 14.83 3.47
N ARG A 7 13.88 13.98 2.65
CA ARG A 7 14.17 14.26 1.24
C ARG A 7 12.89 14.60 0.47
N PHE A 8 11.82 13.84 0.70
CA PHE A 8 10.57 14.03 -0.02
C PHE A 8 9.88 15.34 0.38
N ARG A 9 9.98 15.77 1.64
CA ARG A 9 9.52 17.11 2.05
C ARG A 9 10.31 18.23 1.36
N GLU A 10 11.62 18.07 1.19
CA GLU A 10 12.45 19.05 0.49
C GLU A 10 12.08 19.11 -1.00
N VAL A 11 11.95 17.97 -1.68
CA VAL A 11 11.49 17.90 -3.09
C VAL A 11 10.11 18.51 -3.25
N ALA A 12 9.16 18.18 -2.36
CA ALA A 12 7.78 18.66 -2.44
C ALA A 12 7.67 20.18 -2.43
N ARG A 13 8.58 20.90 -1.74
CA ARG A 13 8.64 22.37 -1.73
C ARG A 13 9.10 22.97 -3.05
N THR A 14 9.84 22.20 -3.85
CA THR A 14 10.36 22.64 -5.16
C THR A 14 9.37 22.41 -6.31
N LEU A 15 8.49 21.41 -6.18
CA LEU A 15 7.51 21.04 -7.20
C LEU A 15 6.31 21.99 -7.22
N ARG A 16 6.21 22.82 -8.27
CA ARG A 16 5.10 23.78 -8.44
C ARG A 16 3.85 23.08 -8.97
N SER A 17 2.68 23.58 -8.59
CA SER A 17 1.40 23.01 -9.06
C SER A 17 1.30 23.00 -10.58
N VAL A 18 1.77 24.06 -11.24
CA VAL A 18 1.76 24.17 -12.72
C VAL A 18 2.54 23.05 -13.38
N GLU A 19 3.64 22.57 -12.78
CA GLU A 19 4.42 21.45 -13.33
C GLU A 19 3.68 20.12 -13.18
N LEU A 20 3.01 19.92 -12.04
CA LEU A 20 2.28 18.69 -11.74
C LEU A 20 0.94 18.57 -12.47
N THR A 21 0.37 19.70 -12.90
CA THR A 21 -0.87 19.76 -13.67
C THR A 21 -0.61 19.78 -15.18
N ARG A 22 0.62 19.55 -15.66
CA ARG A 22 0.86 19.44 -17.11
C ARG A 22 0.32 18.12 -17.64
N HIS A 23 -0.30 18.19 -18.81
CA HIS A 23 -0.81 17.05 -19.54
C HIS A 23 -0.16 17.03 -20.93
N SER A 24 0.18 15.86 -21.45
CA SER A 24 0.65 15.71 -22.82
C SER A 24 -0.36 16.31 -23.79
N MET A 25 0.12 17.10 -24.75
CA MET A 25 -0.75 17.64 -25.82
C MET A 25 -1.03 16.63 -26.94
N ALA A 26 -0.43 15.42 -26.89
CA ALA A 26 -0.60 14.41 -27.93
C ALA A 26 -2.07 13.92 -28.05
N ASP A 27 -2.73 13.67 -26.92
CA ASP A 27 -4.12 13.18 -26.89
C ASP A 27 -5.13 14.21 -27.40
N ALA A 28 -4.82 15.51 -27.25
CA ALA A 28 -5.66 16.60 -27.73
C ALA A 28 -5.62 16.75 -29.26
N PHE A 29 -4.50 16.37 -29.89
CA PHE A 29 -4.35 16.43 -31.35
C PHE A 29 -5.03 15.24 -32.04
N ASP A 30 -4.93 14.02 -31.50
CA ASP A 30 -5.55 12.83 -32.11
C ASP A 30 -7.07 12.89 -32.08
N ALA A 31 -7.67 13.40 -30.99
CA ALA A 31 -9.13 13.60 -30.91
C ALA A 31 -9.64 14.68 -31.89
N ALA A 32 -8.86 15.74 -32.10
CA ALA A 32 -9.19 16.82 -33.05
C ALA A 32 -9.01 16.41 -34.52
N LEU A 33 -8.09 15.48 -34.81
CA LEU A 33 -7.81 15.01 -36.18
C LEU A 33 -8.84 13.99 -36.69
N LEU A 34 -9.54 13.30 -35.79
CA LEU A 34 -10.48 12.22 -36.14
C LEU A 34 -11.94 12.66 -36.31
N ASP A 35 -12.27 13.94 -36.12
CA ASP A 35 -13.63 14.51 -36.22
C ASP A 35 -14.70 13.70 -35.44
N ILE A 36 -14.25 12.97 -34.43
CA ILE A 36 -15.10 12.27 -33.47
C ILE A 36 -15.58 13.35 -32.52
N ALA A 37 -16.90 13.55 -32.43
CA ALA A 37 -17.49 14.43 -31.43
C ALA A 37 -16.79 14.14 -30.10
N PRO A 38 -16.22 15.16 -29.41
CA PRO A 38 -15.36 14.92 -28.27
C PRO A 38 -16.15 14.05 -27.30
N THR A 39 -15.78 12.78 -27.20
CA THR A 39 -16.23 11.97 -26.09
C THR A 39 -15.85 12.79 -24.87
N THR A 40 -16.77 12.96 -23.94
CA THR A 40 -16.61 13.68 -22.69
C THR A 40 -15.53 13.08 -21.77
N ALA A 41 -14.53 12.39 -22.31
CA ALA A 41 -13.22 12.16 -21.73
C ALA A 41 -12.36 13.43 -21.84
N GLY A 42 -12.87 14.54 -21.29
CA GLY A 42 -12.04 15.74 -21.15
C GLY A 42 -10.90 15.44 -20.18
N SER A 43 -9.68 15.24 -20.71
CA SER A 43 -8.38 15.25 -20.00
C SER A 43 -8.48 15.01 -18.48
N ARG A 44 -9.05 13.87 -18.05
CA ARG A 44 -9.34 13.67 -16.63
C ARG A 44 -8.00 13.48 -15.94
N ARG A 45 -7.73 14.36 -14.98
CA ARG A 45 -6.48 14.35 -14.23
C ARG A 45 -6.53 13.20 -13.23
N PHE A 46 -5.40 12.54 -13.01
CA PHE A 46 -5.26 11.58 -11.92
C PHE A 46 -5.48 12.31 -10.59
N LEU A 47 -6.43 11.80 -9.79
CA LEU A 47 -6.91 12.44 -8.57
C LEU A 47 -7.29 13.91 -8.77
N ASP A 48 -7.92 14.26 -9.90
CA ASP A 48 -8.35 15.61 -10.31
C ASP A 48 -7.25 16.69 -10.33
N PHE A 49 -5.99 16.30 -10.19
CA PHE A 49 -4.88 17.23 -9.99
C PHE A 49 -3.69 16.94 -10.89
N TYR A 50 -3.25 15.69 -10.95
CA TYR A 50 -2.02 15.33 -11.66
C TYR A 50 -2.32 15.05 -13.13
N GLY A 51 -1.63 15.72 -14.04
CA GLY A 51 -1.57 15.25 -15.44
C GLY A 51 -0.43 14.24 -15.62
N ASP A 52 -0.49 13.45 -16.68
CA ASP A 52 0.50 12.41 -17.03
C ASP A 52 1.96 12.90 -17.03
N GLU A 53 2.27 14.02 -17.69
CA GLU A 53 3.60 14.64 -17.64
C GLU A 53 3.99 15.02 -16.22
N GLY A 54 3.04 15.58 -15.47
CA GLY A 54 3.24 15.95 -14.07
C GLY A 54 3.55 14.75 -13.16
N ILE A 55 2.94 13.59 -13.41
CA ILE A 55 3.25 12.34 -12.70
C ILE A 55 4.67 11.90 -13.04
N LEU A 56 5.06 11.87 -14.31
CA LEU A 56 6.43 11.52 -14.70
C LEU A 56 7.47 12.41 -14.02
N VAL A 57 7.25 13.73 -14.03
CA VAL A 57 8.12 14.69 -13.34
C VAL A 57 8.18 14.40 -11.84
N ALA A 58 7.05 14.10 -11.20
CA ALA A 58 7.03 13.75 -9.78
C ALA A 58 7.83 12.46 -9.52
N LEU A 59 7.57 11.38 -10.27
CA LEU A 59 8.26 10.10 -10.12
C LEU A 59 9.78 10.24 -10.28
N ASP A 60 10.22 11.06 -11.23
CA ASP A 60 11.65 11.34 -11.45
C ASP A 60 12.22 12.14 -10.27
N ARG A 61 11.58 13.26 -9.89
CA ARG A 61 12.07 14.16 -8.84
C ARG A 61 12.09 13.53 -7.45
N TYR A 62 11.18 12.61 -7.16
CA TYR A 62 11.20 11.82 -5.92
C TYR A 62 12.20 10.65 -5.97
N GLY A 63 12.83 10.40 -7.13
CA GLY A 63 13.84 9.34 -7.33
C GLY A 63 13.24 7.94 -7.43
N ILE A 64 11.97 7.83 -7.82
CA ILE A 64 11.31 6.55 -8.11
C ILE A 64 11.88 5.99 -9.43
N LEU A 65 11.90 6.80 -10.49
CA LEU A 65 12.46 6.36 -11.78
C LEU A 65 13.94 5.98 -11.65
N ASP A 66 14.72 6.71 -10.86
CA ASP A 66 16.12 6.34 -10.58
C ASP A 66 16.24 5.00 -9.85
N ALA A 67 15.31 4.68 -8.95
CA ALA A 67 15.30 3.38 -8.28
C ALA A 67 14.99 2.25 -9.27
N LEU A 68 14.13 2.48 -10.26
CA LEU A 68 13.86 1.54 -11.34
C LEU A 68 15.04 1.41 -12.31
N ARG A 69 15.69 2.52 -12.69
CA ARG A 69 16.91 2.54 -13.51
C ARG A 69 18.04 1.73 -12.89
N ARG A 70 18.25 1.84 -11.57
CA ARG A 70 19.23 1.01 -10.84
C ARG A 70 18.94 -0.49 -10.88
N ARG A 71 17.72 -0.90 -11.24
CA ARG A 71 17.29 -2.29 -11.42
C ARG A 71 17.27 -2.72 -12.88
N GLY A 72 17.85 -1.91 -13.77
CA GLY A 72 17.93 -2.23 -15.19
C GLY A 72 16.69 -1.85 -15.98
N TYR A 73 15.80 -0.99 -15.47
CA TYR A 73 14.62 -0.55 -16.20
C TYR A 73 14.77 0.86 -16.79
N ASP A 74 14.36 1.02 -18.03
CA ASP A 74 14.35 2.29 -18.77
C ASP A 74 13.09 2.42 -19.64
N HIS A 75 13.02 3.46 -20.47
CA HIS A 75 11.90 3.73 -21.39
C HIS A 75 10.53 3.62 -20.69
N PHE A 76 10.31 4.46 -19.68
CA PHE A 76 9.08 4.42 -18.89
C PHE A 76 7.87 4.88 -19.69
N ARG A 77 6.75 4.17 -19.55
CA ARG A 77 5.43 4.55 -20.06
C ARG A 77 4.44 4.57 -18.90
N LEU A 78 3.56 5.57 -18.89
CA LEU A 78 2.46 5.64 -17.96
C LEU A 78 1.17 5.34 -18.68
N GLU A 79 0.30 4.58 -18.03
CA GLU A 79 -1.11 4.48 -18.40
C GLU A 79 -1.93 4.96 -17.21
N ILE A 80 -2.88 5.85 -17.47
CA ILE A 80 -3.72 6.46 -16.44
C ILE A 80 -5.16 6.24 -16.85
N ASP A 81 -5.93 5.61 -15.96
CA ASP A 81 -7.36 5.45 -16.12
C ASP A 81 -8.07 6.14 -14.94
N PRO A 82 -8.55 7.39 -15.13
CA PRO A 82 -9.29 8.14 -14.13
C PRO A 82 -10.79 7.85 -14.26
N ASP A 83 -11.25 6.74 -13.66
CA ASP A 83 -12.67 6.48 -13.46
C ASP A 83 -13.27 7.44 -12.41
N GLU A 84 -14.59 7.60 -12.39
CA GLU A 84 -15.29 8.55 -11.50
C GLU A 84 -15.04 8.27 -10.00
N HIS A 85 -14.78 7.02 -9.65
CA HIS A 85 -14.61 6.63 -8.25
C HIS A 85 -13.24 6.02 -7.94
N ARG A 86 -12.51 5.53 -8.94
CA ARG A 86 -11.19 4.91 -8.77
C ARG A 86 -10.24 5.40 -9.86
N HIS A 87 -9.03 5.72 -9.48
CA HIS A 87 -7.99 6.11 -10.42
C HIS A 87 -6.91 5.06 -10.45
N THR A 88 -6.62 4.54 -11.63
CA THR A 88 -5.56 3.56 -11.87
C THR A 88 -4.37 4.26 -12.51
N LEU A 89 -3.18 4.00 -11.97
CA LEU A 89 -1.90 4.38 -12.54
C LEU A 89 -1.07 3.11 -12.77
N LEU A 90 -0.72 2.85 -14.03
CA LEU A 90 0.21 1.79 -14.41
C LEU A 90 1.54 2.42 -14.82
N VAL A 91 2.64 1.85 -14.32
CA VAL A 91 3.99 2.20 -14.76
C VAL A 91 4.59 1.00 -15.46
N HIS A 92 4.82 1.16 -16.76
CA HIS A 92 5.47 0.19 -17.61
C HIS A 92 6.91 0.65 -17.91
N ALA A 93 7.82 -0.30 -18.07
CA ALA A 93 9.19 -0.02 -18.45
C ALA A 93 9.76 -1.18 -19.24
N ARG A 94 10.83 -0.91 -19.99
CA ARG A 94 11.62 -1.95 -20.64
C ARG A 94 12.82 -2.30 -19.78
N HIS A 95 13.12 -3.59 -19.64
CA HIS A 95 14.38 -4.00 -19.01
C HIS A 95 15.52 -3.89 -20.04
N ILE A 96 16.72 -3.51 -19.62
CA ILE A 96 17.91 -3.48 -20.48
C ILE A 96 18.11 -4.86 -21.09
N GLY A 97 18.17 -4.93 -22.42
CA GLY A 97 18.28 -6.17 -23.18
C GLY A 97 16.94 -6.86 -23.50
N GLY A 98 15.82 -6.38 -22.93
CA GLY A 98 14.47 -6.77 -23.30
C GLY A 98 13.95 -5.97 -24.50
N GLN A 99 12.94 -6.52 -25.19
CA GLN A 99 12.26 -5.82 -26.30
C GLN A 99 10.94 -5.18 -25.84
N ASP A 100 10.21 -5.87 -24.96
CA ASP A 100 8.88 -5.49 -24.54
C ASP A 100 8.86 -4.64 -23.26
N HIS A 101 7.79 -3.86 -23.11
CA HIS A 101 7.50 -3.20 -21.84
C HIS A 101 6.80 -4.16 -20.91
N VAL A 102 7.22 -4.17 -19.65
CA VAL A 102 6.61 -4.95 -18.58
C VAL A 102 6.03 -3.99 -17.53
N ARG A 103 4.91 -4.40 -16.91
CA ARG A 103 4.28 -3.63 -15.84
C ARG A 103 5.08 -3.76 -14.56
N LEU A 104 5.55 -2.65 -14.00
CA LEU A 104 6.32 -2.60 -12.76
C LEU A 104 5.48 -2.14 -11.58
N VAL A 105 4.58 -1.19 -11.83
CA VAL A 105 3.71 -0.61 -10.80
C VAL A 105 2.27 -0.64 -11.31
N GLU A 106 1.37 -1.00 -10.42
CA GLU A 106 -0.06 -0.81 -10.58
C GLU A 106 -0.58 -0.23 -9.27
N LEU A 107 -1.12 0.99 -9.34
CA LEU A 107 -1.66 1.71 -8.20
C LEU A 107 -3.11 2.05 -8.50
N VAL A 108 -4.02 1.52 -7.70
CA VAL A 108 -5.44 1.88 -7.73
C VAL A 108 -5.74 2.64 -6.44
N VAL A 109 -6.21 3.88 -6.60
CA VAL A 109 -6.50 4.78 -5.49
C VAL A 109 -7.82 5.48 -5.70
N ARG A 110 -8.43 5.92 -4.59
CA ARG A 110 -9.62 6.75 -4.62
C ARG A 110 -9.59 7.78 -3.51
N ARG A 111 -10.25 8.91 -3.74
CA ARG A 111 -10.63 9.79 -2.64
C ARG A 111 -11.84 9.18 -1.96
N ASP A 112 -11.79 9.14 -0.65
CA ASP A 112 -12.78 8.47 0.17
C ASP A 112 -13.04 9.25 1.45
N THR A 113 -14.12 8.92 2.13
CA THR A 113 -14.47 9.52 3.41
C THR A 113 -14.38 8.44 4.48
N LEU A 114 -13.39 8.54 5.36
CA LEU A 114 -13.29 7.71 6.56
C LEU A 114 -14.23 8.27 7.63
N VAL A 115 -15.15 7.44 8.11
CA VAL A 115 -15.91 7.72 9.33
C VAL A 115 -15.28 6.88 10.44
N PRO A 116 -14.52 7.49 11.38
CA PRO A 116 -13.96 6.74 12.50
C PRO A 116 -15.09 6.04 13.28
N GLY A 117 -14.95 4.73 13.49
CA GLY A 117 -15.99 3.90 14.11
C GLY A 117 -16.33 4.32 15.56
N PRO A 118 -17.37 3.73 16.16
CA PRO A 118 -17.89 4.07 17.49
C PRO A 118 -16.99 3.58 18.64
N GLY A 119 -15.70 3.92 18.60
CA GLY A 119 -14.79 3.91 19.74
C GLY A 119 -14.76 5.26 20.47
N ALA A 120 -15.76 6.12 20.25
CA ALA A 120 -15.77 7.50 20.72
C ALA A 120 -15.78 7.62 22.24
N PRO A 121 -15.32 8.77 22.75
CA PRO A 121 -15.20 9.00 24.17
C PRO A 121 -16.54 9.28 24.87
N GLU A 122 -16.54 9.10 26.19
CA GLU A 122 -17.71 9.31 27.06
C GLU A 122 -18.29 10.72 26.91
N GLU A 123 -19.51 10.92 27.44
CA GLU A 123 -20.43 12.08 27.30
C GLU A 123 -19.82 13.49 27.47
N ASN A 124 -18.56 13.63 27.90
CA ASN A 124 -17.85 14.90 28.09
C ASN A 124 -16.69 15.18 27.10
N GLU A 125 -16.45 14.31 26.12
CA GLU A 125 -15.41 14.50 25.12
C GLU A 125 -16.04 14.75 23.74
N ARG A 126 -15.50 15.72 22.98
CA ARG A 126 -15.93 15.92 21.59
C ARG A 126 -15.60 14.64 20.82
N ALA A 127 -16.65 13.94 20.44
CA ALA A 127 -16.66 12.87 19.45
C ALA A 127 -15.64 13.09 18.30
N PRO A 128 -14.84 12.08 17.91
CA PRO A 128 -13.98 12.16 16.71
C PRO A 128 -14.78 11.93 15.42
N TYR A 129 -16.09 12.20 15.41
CA TYR A 129 -17.05 11.79 14.37
C TYR A 129 -17.13 12.73 13.17
N GLU A 130 -16.19 13.66 13.00
CA GLU A 130 -16.14 14.38 11.73
C GLU A 130 -15.59 13.45 10.64
N PRO A 131 -16.31 13.25 9.54
CA PRO A 131 -15.81 12.45 8.44
C PRO A 131 -14.47 13.03 7.94
N VAL A 132 -13.48 12.15 7.78
CA VAL A 132 -12.13 12.54 7.37
C VAL A 132 -11.95 12.15 5.91
N GLU A 133 -11.70 13.15 5.06
CA GLU A 133 -11.33 12.90 3.67
C GLU A 133 -9.96 12.22 3.59
N VAL A 134 -9.87 11.05 2.98
CA VAL A 134 -8.65 10.24 2.88
C VAL A 134 -8.34 9.88 1.43
N LEU A 135 -7.07 9.55 1.19
CA LEU A 135 -6.67 8.82 -0.01
C LEU A 135 -6.66 7.34 0.33
N THR A 136 -7.56 6.56 -0.25
CA THR A 136 -7.59 5.11 -0.07
C THR A 136 -6.77 4.43 -1.17
N ILE A 137 -5.85 3.54 -0.78
CA ILE A 137 -5.15 2.62 -1.66
C ILE A 137 -5.97 1.33 -1.72
N ASP A 138 -6.66 1.13 -2.84
CA ASP A 138 -7.42 -0.10 -3.10
C ASP A 138 -6.49 -1.23 -3.59
N TRP A 139 -5.43 -0.88 -4.32
CA TRP A 139 -4.45 -1.85 -4.82
C TRP A 139 -3.08 -1.21 -5.02
N LEU A 140 -2.02 -1.92 -4.63
CA LEU A 140 -0.64 -1.54 -4.88
C LEU A 140 0.20 -2.77 -5.22
N CYS A 141 0.51 -2.93 -6.50
CA CYS A 141 1.47 -3.93 -6.96
C CYS A 141 2.80 -3.26 -7.33
N LEU A 142 3.90 -3.80 -6.82
CA LEU A 142 5.27 -3.33 -7.04
C LEU A 142 6.18 -4.52 -7.40
N GLN A 143 6.22 -4.88 -8.67
CA GLN A 143 6.84 -6.13 -9.13
C GLN A 143 8.08 -5.92 -9.98
N ASN A 144 9.02 -6.86 -9.88
CA ASN A 144 10.23 -6.97 -10.69
C ASN A 144 10.14 -8.23 -11.56
N PRO A 145 9.50 -8.18 -12.74
CA PRO A 145 9.22 -9.36 -13.56
C PRO A 145 10.45 -10.13 -14.05
N VAL A 146 11.64 -9.53 -14.04
CA VAL A 146 12.88 -10.22 -14.47
C VAL A 146 13.66 -10.85 -13.32
N ALA A 147 13.24 -10.61 -12.08
CA ALA A 147 13.85 -11.24 -10.91
C ALA A 147 13.29 -12.64 -10.68
N ALA A 148 14.09 -13.50 -10.06
CA ALA A 148 13.67 -14.82 -9.62
C ALA A 148 13.37 -14.83 -8.11
N PHE A 149 12.42 -15.68 -7.70
CA PHE A 149 12.26 -16.03 -6.30
C PHE A 149 13.49 -16.82 -5.82
N THR A 150 13.76 -16.76 -4.52
CA THR A 150 14.93 -17.42 -3.91
C THR A 150 14.55 -18.02 -2.58
N GLU A 151 15.30 -18.98 -2.04
CA GLU A 151 15.02 -19.55 -0.72
C GLU A 151 14.94 -18.50 0.39
N ARG A 152 15.68 -17.38 0.24
CA ARG A 152 15.65 -16.26 1.19
C ARG A 152 14.47 -15.31 0.98
N ARG A 153 13.87 -15.33 -0.20
CA ARG A 153 12.70 -14.52 -0.60
C ARG A 153 11.80 -15.37 -1.51
N PRO A 154 11.17 -16.41 -0.95
CA PRO A 154 10.19 -17.17 -1.70
C PRO A 154 8.96 -16.31 -1.95
N ARG A 155 8.13 -16.75 -2.89
CA ARG A 155 6.91 -16.06 -3.28
C ARG A 155 5.98 -15.85 -2.08
N LEU A 156 5.46 -14.64 -1.90
CA LEU A 156 4.36 -14.37 -0.97
C LEU A 156 3.02 -14.67 -1.65
N PRO A 157 1.93 -14.91 -0.89
CA PRO A 157 0.58 -14.97 -1.46
C PRO A 157 0.28 -13.73 -2.32
N GLY A 158 -0.40 -13.95 -3.45
CA GLY A 158 -0.74 -12.90 -4.41
C GLY A 158 0.42 -12.40 -5.30
N GLN A 159 1.67 -12.82 -5.07
CA GLN A 159 2.78 -12.42 -5.92
C GLN A 159 2.89 -13.29 -7.18
N THR A 160 3.10 -12.62 -8.31
CA THR A 160 3.47 -13.26 -9.60
C THR A 160 4.95 -13.08 -9.94
N ALA A 161 5.61 -12.09 -9.34
CA ALA A 161 7.03 -11.84 -9.44
C ALA A 161 7.59 -11.22 -8.14
N PRO A 162 8.91 -11.30 -7.88
CA PRO A 162 9.52 -10.69 -6.71
C PRO A 162 9.28 -9.17 -6.66
N GLY A 163 9.16 -8.63 -5.45
CA GLY A 163 8.89 -7.20 -5.27
C GLY A 163 10.06 -6.29 -5.70
N LEU A 164 9.75 -5.08 -6.17
CA LEU A 164 10.75 -4.05 -6.51
C LEU A 164 11.59 -3.60 -5.30
N GLY A 165 11.08 -3.74 -4.08
CA GLY A 165 11.76 -3.23 -2.89
C GLY A 165 11.81 -1.70 -2.81
N ILE A 166 10.83 -1.03 -3.43
CA ILE A 166 10.65 0.43 -3.37
C ILE A 166 9.38 0.84 -2.58
N GLY A 167 8.74 -0.10 -1.88
CA GLY A 167 7.46 0.13 -1.18
C GLY A 167 7.50 1.33 -0.24
N GLU A 168 8.54 1.45 0.58
CA GLU A 168 8.72 2.60 1.48
C GLU A 168 8.83 3.95 0.72
N GLN A 169 9.44 3.96 -0.48
CA GLN A 169 9.51 5.16 -1.31
C GLN A 169 8.15 5.54 -1.89
N VAL A 170 7.39 4.53 -2.34
CA VAL A 170 6.05 4.72 -2.90
C VAL A 170 5.08 5.17 -1.81
N LEU A 171 5.15 4.58 -0.62
CA LEU A 171 4.31 4.97 0.51
C LEU A 171 4.59 6.43 0.94
N GLU A 172 5.86 6.84 1.01
CA GLU A 172 6.19 8.24 1.28
C GLU A 172 5.71 9.19 0.18
N LEU A 173 5.78 8.77 -1.09
CA LEU A 173 5.21 9.53 -2.21
C LEU A 173 3.71 9.74 -2.01
N LEU A 174 2.97 8.70 -1.64
CA LEU A 174 1.53 8.78 -1.38
C LEU A 174 1.21 9.68 -0.19
N HIS A 175 2.02 9.67 0.88
CA HIS A 175 1.90 10.68 1.93
C HIS A 175 2.09 12.10 1.41
N ARG A 176 3.00 12.34 0.45
CA ARG A 176 3.14 13.66 -0.20
C ARG A 176 1.91 14.02 -1.03
N VAL A 177 1.25 13.04 -1.66
CA VAL A 177 -0.02 13.24 -2.38
C VAL A 177 -1.11 13.67 -1.39
N VAL A 178 -1.28 12.96 -0.27
CA VAL A 178 -2.21 13.35 0.81
C VAL A 178 -1.98 14.79 1.27
N VAL A 179 -0.70 15.18 1.45
CA VAL A 179 -0.34 16.57 1.80
C VAL A 179 -0.74 17.56 0.71
N ARG A 180 -0.47 17.24 -0.55
CA ARG A 180 -0.71 18.12 -1.70
C ARG A 180 -2.20 18.37 -1.89
N LEU A 181 -2.99 17.31 -1.76
CA LEU A 181 -4.45 17.33 -1.94
C LEU A 181 -5.20 17.77 -0.67
N ARG A 182 -4.48 18.08 0.42
CA ARG A 182 -5.06 18.51 1.70
C ARG A 182 -6.01 17.48 2.32
N LEU A 183 -5.72 16.20 2.10
CA LEU A 183 -6.47 15.10 2.69
C LEU A 183 -6.02 14.85 4.14
N GLY A 184 -6.94 14.33 4.95
CA GLY A 184 -6.77 14.02 6.36
C GLY A 184 -6.07 12.68 6.64
N GLY A 185 -5.87 11.82 5.65
CA GLY A 185 -5.11 10.58 5.85
C GLY A 185 -4.81 9.80 4.57
N LEU A 186 -3.91 8.82 4.71
CA LEU A 186 -3.68 7.75 3.73
C LEU A 186 -4.26 6.46 4.32
N LEU A 187 -5.24 5.85 3.65
CA LEU A 187 -5.92 4.65 4.11
C LEU A 187 -5.58 3.46 3.19
N THR A 188 -5.49 2.27 3.76
CA THR A 188 -5.41 1.01 3.02
C THR A 188 -6.06 -0.10 3.82
N VAL A 189 -6.40 -1.20 3.16
CA VAL A 189 -6.86 -2.43 3.80
C VAL A 189 -5.86 -3.52 3.47
N ALA A 190 -5.29 -4.15 4.50
CA ALA A 190 -4.24 -5.13 4.33
C ALA A 190 -4.81 -6.51 3.99
N GLU A 191 -4.91 -6.83 2.69
CA GLU A 191 -5.46 -8.10 2.19
C GLU A 191 -4.75 -9.35 2.75
N TYR A 192 -3.44 -9.27 2.97
CA TYR A 192 -2.62 -10.37 3.49
C TYR A 192 -1.90 -9.98 4.78
N PHE A 193 -1.55 -10.97 5.60
CA PHE A 193 -0.79 -10.76 6.84
C PHE A 193 0.51 -9.97 6.62
N HIS A 194 1.29 -10.28 5.57
CA HIS A 194 2.51 -9.52 5.28
C HIS A 194 2.23 -8.04 4.99
N ASN A 195 1.12 -7.71 4.33
CA ASN A 195 0.74 -6.33 4.06
C ASN A 195 0.49 -5.60 5.37
N ALA A 196 -0.26 -6.22 6.29
CA ALA A 196 -0.58 -5.64 7.59
C ALA A 196 0.67 -5.32 8.42
N VAL A 197 1.60 -6.28 8.52
CA VAL A 197 2.87 -6.09 9.22
C VAL A 197 3.70 -4.97 8.58
N LEU A 198 3.79 -4.94 7.25
CA LEU A 198 4.59 -3.95 6.53
C LEU A 198 4.00 -2.54 6.65
N TYR A 199 2.68 -2.41 6.57
CA TYR A 199 1.96 -1.14 6.65
C TYR A 199 1.86 -0.61 8.08
N ALA A 200 1.66 -1.45 9.09
CA ALA A 200 1.48 -1.07 10.50
C ALA A 200 2.58 -0.15 11.03
N ARG A 201 3.79 -0.22 10.47
CA ARG A 201 4.93 0.64 10.82
C ARG A 201 4.68 2.13 10.58
N GLU A 202 3.84 2.47 9.61
CA GLU A 202 3.53 3.86 9.23
C GLU A 202 2.01 4.14 9.24
N LEU A 203 1.19 3.09 9.21
CA LEU A 203 -0.27 3.12 9.11
C LEU A 203 -0.84 2.19 10.21
N PRO A 204 -0.99 2.64 11.46
CA PRO A 204 -1.67 1.83 12.48
C PRO A 204 -3.12 1.53 12.07
N TYR A 205 -3.73 0.52 12.67
CA TYR A 205 -5.14 0.22 12.44
C TYR A 205 -6.04 1.34 12.96
N VAL A 206 -7.15 1.59 12.26
CA VAL A 206 -8.21 2.48 12.74
C VAL A 206 -8.83 1.92 14.02
N ASP A 207 -9.06 0.61 14.03
CA ASP A 207 -9.56 -0.14 15.18
C ASP A 207 -8.39 -0.63 16.06
N PRO A 208 -8.32 -0.23 17.35
CA PRO A 208 -7.31 -0.74 18.26
C PRO A 208 -7.38 -2.25 18.47
N GLU A 209 -8.55 -2.89 18.37
CA GLU A 209 -8.65 -4.35 18.58
C GLU A 209 -7.88 -5.11 17.50
N SER A 210 -8.04 -4.71 16.22
CA SER A 210 -7.25 -5.24 15.11
C SER A 210 -5.74 -4.99 15.25
N MET A 211 -5.34 -3.87 15.86
CA MET A 211 -3.93 -3.63 16.18
C MET A 211 -3.40 -4.64 17.21
N GLY A 212 -4.18 -4.89 18.27
CA GLY A 212 -3.84 -5.88 19.29
C GLY A 212 -3.75 -7.30 18.75
N GLU A 213 -4.68 -7.68 17.86
CA GLU A 213 -4.63 -8.98 17.16
C GLU A 213 -3.38 -9.12 16.29
N LEU A 214 -3.02 -8.08 15.50
CA LEU A 214 -1.80 -8.09 14.71
C LEU A 214 -0.56 -8.24 15.59
N GLU A 215 -0.50 -7.52 16.72
CA GLU A 215 0.61 -7.58 17.67
C GLU A 215 0.75 -8.99 18.27
N ALA A 216 -0.34 -9.59 18.75
CA ALA A 216 -0.34 -10.93 19.31
C ALA A 216 0.07 -11.99 18.29
N LEU A 217 -0.46 -11.92 17.07
CA LEU A 217 -0.12 -12.85 15.98
C LEU A 217 1.34 -12.70 15.53
N SER A 218 1.82 -11.46 15.41
CA SER A 218 3.21 -11.17 15.03
C SER A 218 4.19 -11.65 16.08
N ARG A 219 3.87 -11.45 17.37
CA ARG A 219 4.66 -11.97 18.49
C ARG A 219 4.78 -13.49 18.41
N LEU A 220 3.66 -14.21 18.25
CA LEU A 220 3.69 -15.67 18.09
C LEU A 220 4.57 -16.07 16.90
N LEU A 221 4.23 -15.62 15.70
CA LEU A 221 4.82 -16.18 14.48
C LEU A 221 6.26 -15.71 14.24
N LEU A 222 6.56 -14.43 14.48
CA LEU A 222 7.86 -13.83 14.14
C LEU A 222 8.85 -13.88 15.30
N GLU A 223 8.39 -13.73 16.54
CA GLU A 223 9.26 -13.65 17.71
C GLU A 223 9.39 -15.00 18.42
N GLU A 224 8.27 -15.62 18.80
CA GLU A 224 8.28 -16.88 19.57
C GLU A 224 8.66 -18.09 18.69
N GLN A 225 8.04 -18.19 17.50
CA GLN A 225 8.33 -19.27 16.54
C GLN A 225 9.54 -18.96 15.65
N GLY A 226 9.98 -17.69 15.59
CA GLY A 226 11.14 -17.28 14.81
C GLY A 226 10.95 -17.41 13.29
N LEU A 227 9.71 -17.42 12.79
CA LEU A 227 9.44 -17.54 11.36
C LEU A 227 9.84 -16.24 10.63
N SER A 228 10.32 -16.40 9.40
CA SER A 228 10.40 -15.26 8.48
C SER A 228 8.99 -14.72 8.14
N LEU A 229 8.90 -13.46 7.72
CA LEU A 229 7.61 -12.87 7.32
C LEU A 229 6.88 -13.69 6.24
N THR A 230 7.62 -14.25 5.28
CA THR A 230 7.03 -15.11 4.24
C THR A 230 6.49 -16.42 4.81
N GLN A 231 7.24 -17.07 5.70
CA GLN A 231 6.79 -18.27 6.40
C GLN A 231 5.55 -18.01 7.25
N ALA A 232 5.56 -16.94 8.06
CA ALA A 232 4.42 -16.56 8.88
C ALA A 232 3.18 -16.27 8.03
N THR A 233 3.34 -15.59 6.90
CA THR A 233 2.23 -15.29 5.98
C THR A 233 1.64 -16.55 5.40
N TRP A 234 2.47 -17.51 4.96
CA TRP A 234 1.97 -18.79 4.45
C TRP A 234 1.35 -19.65 5.54
N ALA A 235 1.85 -19.62 6.78
CA ALA A 235 1.22 -20.31 7.89
C ALA A 235 -0.24 -19.82 8.10
N VAL A 236 -0.46 -18.51 8.01
CA VAL A 236 -1.79 -17.90 8.08
C VAL A 236 -2.63 -18.27 6.86
N GLU A 237 -2.09 -18.12 5.64
CA GLU A 237 -2.79 -18.42 4.38
C GLU A 237 -3.21 -19.90 4.27
N TRP A 238 -2.38 -20.81 4.77
CA TRP A 238 -2.64 -22.24 4.78
C TRP A 238 -3.60 -22.69 5.90
N GLY A 239 -4.09 -21.77 6.73
CA GLY A 239 -5.03 -22.06 7.81
C GLY A 239 -4.40 -22.87 8.94
N LEU A 240 -3.09 -22.72 9.17
CA LEU A 240 -2.35 -23.46 10.21
C LEU A 240 -2.29 -22.73 11.55
N VAL A 241 -2.93 -21.56 11.62
CA VAL A 241 -3.04 -20.75 12.82
C VAL A 241 -4.45 -20.91 13.39
N SER A 242 -4.54 -21.02 14.71
CA SER A 242 -5.80 -20.96 15.45
C SER A 242 -5.80 -19.75 16.37
N CYS A 243 -6.99 -19.25 16.68
CA CYS A 243 -7.23 -18.17 17.63
C CYS A 243 -8.26 -18.66 18.64
N ASN A 244 -7.90 -18.65 19.93
CA ASN A 244 -8.76 -19.07 21.03
C ASN A 244 -9.34 -20.49 20.84
N GLY A 245 -8.56 -21.39 20.24
CA GLY A 245 -8.93 -22.79 19.97
C GLY A 245 -9.71 -23.02 18.67
N GLU A 246 -10.05 -21.98 17.93
CA GLU A 246 -10.78 -22.06 16.65
C GLU A 246 -9.87 -21.73 15.46
N PRO A 247 -10.11 -22.30 14.27
CA PRO A 247 -9.33 -21.95 13.06
C PRO A 247 -9.35 -20.45 12.79
N PHE A 248 -8.17 -19.86 12.62
CA PHE A 248 -8.04 -18.44 12.31
C PHE A 248 -7.99 -18.21 10.80
N THR A 249 -8.69 -17.18 10.34
CA THR A 249 -8.62 -16.72 8.95
C THR A 249 -8.32 -15.23 8.97
N TRP A 250 -7.27 -14.84 8.24
CA TRP A 250 -6.92 -13.44 8.10
C TRP A 250 -8.05 -12.65 7.46
N ARG A 251 -8.37 -11.50 8.04
CA ARG A 251 -9.29 -10.52 7.46
C ARG A 251 -8.57 -9.19 7.42
N GLY A 252 -8.54 -8.59 6.24
CA GLY A 252 -7.96 -7.27 6.07
C GLY A 252 -8.80 -6.22 6.76
N GLU A 253 -8.19 -5.48 7.68
CA GLU A 253 -8.82 -4.35 8.37
C GLU A 253 -8.16 -3.02 7.98
N ALA A 254 -8.85 -1.92 8.23
CA ALA A 254 -8.43 -0.59 7.78
C ALA A 254 -7.23 -0.06 8.58
N GLN A 255 -6.17 0.33 7.86
CA GLN A 255 -4.98 0.98 8.39
C GLN A 255 -4.87 2.41 7.84
N VAL A 256 -4.50 3.36 8.71
CA VAL A 256 -4.50 4.78 8.35
C VAL A 256 -3.28 5.55 8.85
N GLY A 257 -2.67 6.29 7.94
CA GLY A 257 -1.65 7.30 8.24
C GLY A 257 -2.32 8.64 8.45
N ALA A 258 -2.60 8.98 9.71
CA ALA A 258 -3.37 10.16 10.05
C ALA A 258 -2.59 11.48 9.88
N ARG A 259 -3.23 12.44 9.21
CA ARG A 259 -2.82 13.85 9.14
C ARG A 259 -3.83 14.76 9.84
N ASP A 260 -5.11 14.39 9.78
CA ASP A 260 -6.15 15.06 10.54
C ASP A 260 -5.81 15.05 12.04
N ARG A 261 -6.09 16.17 12.71
CA ARG A 261 -5.68 16.36 14.10
C ARG A 261 -6.46 15.48 15.05
N ALA A 262 -7.77 15.29 14.82
CA ALA A 262 -8.63 14.50 15.69
C ALA A 262 -8.33 13.01 15.51
N LEU A 263 -8.23 12.54 14.26
CA LEU A 263 -7.86 11.16 13.97
C LEU A 263 -6.48 10.81 14.55
N ARG A 264 -5.51 11.71 14.40
CA ARG A 264 -4.18 11.51 14.98
C ARG A 264 -4.20 11.46 16.50
N ALA A 265 -4.92 12.39 17.14
CA ALA A 265 -5.08 12.41 18.60
C ALA A 265 -5.73 11.12 19.13
N TRP A 266 -6.67 10.53 18.38
CA TRP A 266 -7.25 9.23 18.70
C TRP A 266 -6.21 8.10 18.66
N LEU A 267 -5.50 7.94 17.54
CA LEU A 267 -4.50 6.88 17.35
C LEU A 267 -3.33 6.98 18.33
N GLU A 268 -2.98 8.20 18.75
CA GLU A 268 -1.92 8.47 19.74
C GLU A 268 -2.47 8.54 21.18
N SER A 269 -3.74 8.20 21.41
CA SER A 269 -4.35 8.29 22.73
C SER A 269 -3.99 7.09 23.62
N ARG A 270 -3.85 7.33 24.92
CA ARG A 270 -3.72 6.26 25.93
C ARG A 270 -4.88 5.27 25.91
N ARG A 271 -6.06 5.71 25.46
CA ARG A 271 -7.22 4.83 25.35
C ARG A 271 -7.04 3.83 24.23
N TYR A 272 -6.65 4.29 23.04
CA TYR A 272 -6.31 3.43 21.92
C TYR A 272 -5.24 2.40 22.34
N GLU A 273 -4.14 2.87 22.93
CA GLU A 273 -3.06 2.00 23.42
C GLU A 273 -3.56 0.94 24.40
N ARG A 274 -4.42 1.30 25.36
CA ARG A 274 -4.99 0.33 26.31
C ARG A 274 -5.89 -0.69 25.64
N LEU A 275 -6.73 -0.27 24.67
CA LEU A 275 -7.63 -1.17 23.97
C LEU A 275 -6.84 -2.17 23.10
N ALA A 276 -5.82 -1.70 22.39
CA ALA A 276 -4.94 -2.55 21.60
C ALA A 276 -4.18 -3.54 22.49
N ALA A 277 -3.61 -3.05 23.60
CA ALA A 277 -2.91 -3.93 24.55
C ALA A 277 -3.84 -4.97 25.19
N GLN A 278 -5.08 -4.59 25.50
CA GLN A 278 -6.08 -5.51 26.04
C GLN A 278 -6.44 -6.59 25.01
N ALA A 279 -6.73 -6.20 23.77
CA ALA A 279 -6.98 -7.15 22.69
C ALA A 279 -5.79 -8.09 22.45
N ALA A 280 -4.55 -7.59 22.52
CA ALA A 280 -3.35 -8.42 22.40
C ALA A 280 -3.15 -9.44 23.55
N ILE A 281 -3.76 -9.19 24.71
CA ILE A 281 -3.77 -10.10 25.87
C ILE A 281 -4.90 -11.12 25.76
N ASP A 282 -6.09 -10.67 25.33
CA ASP A 282 -7.30 -11.49 25.24
C ASP A 282 -7.28 -12.46 24.06
N THR A 283 -6.43 -12.18 23.06
CA THR A 283 -6.28 -13.01 21.87
C THR A 283 -5.11 -13.98 22.02
N GLN A 284 -5.42 -15.28 22.12
CA GLN A 284 -4.42 -16.34 22.15
C GLN A 284 -4.34 -17.04 20.80
N PHE A 285 -3.21 -16.87 20.11
CA PHE A 285 -2.92 -17.60 18.88
C PHE A 285 -2.10 -18.86 19.16
N ASP A 286 -2.27 -19.88 18.32
CA ASP A 286 -1.43 -21.08 18.29
C ASP A 286 -1.10 -21.44 16.82
N LEU A 287 0.05 -22.04 16.59
CA LEU A 287 0.52 -22.51 15.29
C LEU A 287 0.66 -24.03 15.34
N ASP A 288 -0.01 -24.73 14.42
CA ASP A 288 0.29 -26.14 14.15
C ASP A 288 1.68 -26.26 13.51
N THR A 289 2.68 -26.35 14.38
CA THR A 289 4.09 -26.29 13.99
C THR A 289 4.50 -27.57 13.26
N GLY A 290 3.84 -28.69 13.52
CA GLY A 290 4.07 -29.95 12.83
C GLY A 290 3.62 -29.87 11.38
N ALA A 291 2.34 -29.53 11.17
CA ALA A 291 1.76 -29.34 9.85
C ALA A 291 2.47 -28.24 9.07
N PHE A 292 2.87 -27.15 9.73
CA PHE A 292 3.62 -26.07 9.08
C PHE A 292 4.97 -26.53 8.53
N ARG A 293 5.77 -27.27 9.31
CA ARG A 293 7.10 -27.72 8.86
C ARG A 293 7.00 -28.68 7.67
N GLU A 294 6.05 -29.60 7.71
CA GLU A 294 5.79 -30.55 6.62
C GLU A 294 5.37 -29.80 5.35
N ARG A 295 4.31 -28.99 5.44
CA ARG A 295 3.80 -28.25 4.28
C ARG A 295 4.80 -27.25 3.72
N TRP A 296 5.56 -26.56 4.57
CA TRP A 296 6.61 -25.64 4.10
C TRP A 296 7.69 -26.36 3.29
N ALA A 297 8.13 -27.54 3.73
CA ALA A 297 9.13 -28.32 3.02
C ALA A 297 8.61 -28.79 1.64
N ASP A 298 7.34 -29.19 1.59
CA ASP A 298 6.69 -29.68 0.37
C ASP A 298 6.43 -28.55 -0.65
N GLU A 299 5.98 -27.39 -0.19
CA GLU A 299 5.56 -26.27 -1.06
C GLU A 299 6.73 -25.35 -1.46
N LEU A 300 7.84 -25.35 -0.71
CA LEU A 300 8.97 -24.45 -0.97
C LEU A 300 9.46 -24.52 -2.43
N PRO A 301 9.67 -25.69 -3.08
CA PRO A 301 10.08 -25.76 -4.48
C PRO A 301 9.16 -24.97 -5.42
N ASP A 302 7.84 -25.02 -5.19
CA ASP A 302 6.85 -24.31 -6.00
C ASP A 302 6.81 -22.81 -5.69
N LEU A 303 7.10 -22.42 -4.44
CA LEU A 303 7.25 -21.02 -4.03
C LEU A 303 8.52 -20.36 -4.57
N LEU A 304 9.45 -21.14 -5.15
CA LEU A 304 10.63 -20.64 -5.85
C LEU A 304 10.38 -20.41 -7.35
N GLN A 305 9.20 -20.76 -7.85
CA GLN A 305 8.80 -20.55 -9.23
C GLN A 305 7.70 -19.47 -9.33
N PRO A 306 7.57 -18.81 -10.51
CA PRO A 306 6.37 -18.04 -10.82
C PRO A 306 5.09 -18.90 -10.72
N PRO A 307 3.92 -18.30 -10.41
CA PRO A 307 2.62 -18.98 -10.51
C PRO A 307 2.33 -19.48 -11.92
#